data_AF-G0U011-F1
#
_entry.id   AF-G0U011-F1
#
_cell.length_a   1.000
_cell.length_b   1.000
_cell.length_c   1.000
_cell.angle_alpha   90.00
_cell.angle_beta   90.00
_cell.angle_gamma   90.00
#
_symmetry.space_group_name_H-M   'P 1'
#
loop_
_entity.id
_entity.type
_entity.pdbx_description
1 polymer ?
#
loop_
_entity_poly.entity_id
_entity_poly.type
_entity_poly.pdbx_seq_one_letter_code
_entity_poly.pdbx_strand_id
1 'polypeptide(L)'
;MSNKLRAAHLLIKYEGSRNPTSRRTGSSTLGITREKAIEELKEWASRIKNGEVTFEYAARQRSDCGSFGSEGDLGFFGPGEMMQPFEDAVRALKVGEVSDIVETDSGFHLIKRLA
;
A
#
# COMPACT_ATOMS: atom_id res chain seq x y z
N MET A 1 -11.60 -25.02 2.21
CA MET A 1 -10.28 -24.38 2.04
C MET A 1 -10.49 -22.89 2.14
N SER A 2 -9.86 -22.23 3.10
CA SER A 2 -10.09 -20.80 3.33
C SER A 2 -9.47 -20.00 2.19
N ASN A 3 -10.28 -19.48 1.27
CA ASN A 3 -9.87 -18.57 0.19
C ASN A 3 -9.49 -17.16 0.71
N LYS A 4 -9.08 -17.08 1.98
CA LYS A 4 -8.73 -15.84 2.66
C LYS A 4 -7.27 -15.53 2.38
N LEU A 5 -7.01 -14.35 1.86
CA LEU A 5 -5.67 -13.80 1.63
C LEU A 5 -5.32 -12.89 2.81
N ARG A 6 -4.02 -12.78 3.11
CA ARG A 6 -3.52 -11.77 4.06
C ARG A 6 -2.43 -10.98 3.37
N ALA A 7 -2.53 -9.66 3.42
CA ALA A 7 -1.54 -8.79 2.83
C ALA A 7 -1.39 -7.53 3.68
N ALA A 8 -0.19 -6.99 3.64
CA ALA A 8 0.09 -5.65 4.11
C ALA A 8 0.16 -4.69 2.91
N HIS A 9 -0.21 -3.43 3.11
CA HIS A 9 -0.08 -2.42 2.09
C HIS A 9 0.51 -1.11 2.60
N LEU A 10 1.13 -0.37 1.69
CA LEU A 10 1.55 1.01 1.90
C LEU A 10 0.81 1.85 0.86
N LEU A 11 -0.09 2.71 1.33
CA LEU A 11 -0.85 3.62 0.48
C LEU A 11 -0.24 5.02 0.53
N ILE A 12 0.09 5.59 -0.62
CA ILE A 12 0.41 7.02 -0.77
C ILE A 12 -0.70 7.70 -1.55
N LYS A 13 -1.30 8.71 -0.94
CA LYS A 13 -2.34 9.52 -1.55
C LYS A 13 -1.74 10.74 -2.23
N TYR A 14 -2.41 11.19 -3.28
CA TYR A 14 -2.06 12.39 -4.04
C TYR A 14 -3.31 13.24 -4.26
N GLU A 15 -3.17 14.41 -4.89
CA GLU A 15 -4.27 15.36 -5.08
C GLU A 15 -5.46 14.79 -5.86
N GLY A 16 -5.21 13.84 -6.77
CA GLY A 16 -6.24 13.16 -7.57
C GLY A 16 -6.82 11.90 -6.92
N SER A 17 -6.39 11.53 -5.71
CA SER A 17 -6.96 10.40 -4.98
C SER A 17 -8.39 10.71 -4.54
N ARG A 18 -9.29 9.71 -4.54
CA ARG A 18 -10.70 9.86 -4.14
C ARG A 18 -10.90 10.58 -2.80
N ASN A 19 -9.95 10.42 -1.88
CA ASN A 19 -9.90 11.15 -0.61
C ASN A 19 -8.47 11.70 -0.40
N PRO A 20 -8.18 12.96 -0.80
CA PRO A 20 -6.85 13.55 -0.74
C PRO A 20 -6.51 14.03 0.68
N THR A 21 -6.62 13.13 1.65
CA THR A 21 -6.31 13.37 3.07
C THR A 21 -5.59 12.16 3.60
N SER A 22 -4.40 12.39 4.15
CA SER A 22 -3.63 11.37 4.84
C SER A 22 -4.28 11.06 6.19
N ARG A 23 -4.60 9.79 6.45
CA ARG A 23 -5.05 9.40 7.81
C ARG A 23 -3.92 9.42 8.83
N ARG A 24 -2.67 9.47 8.39
CA ARG A 24 -1.48 9.50 9.25
C ARG A 24 -1.23 10.90 9.81
N THR A 25 -1.24 11.93 8.95
CA THR A 25 -0.99 13.32 9.38
C THR A 25 -2.26 14.12 9.63
N GLY A 26 -3.41 13.63 9.15
CA GLY A 26 -4.64 14.43 9.10
C GLY A 26 -4.57 15.59 8.10
N SER A 27 -3.45 15.76 7.39
CA SER A 27 -3.25 16.82 6.39
C SER A 27 -3.79 16.41 5.04
N SER A 28 -4.30 17.40 4.30
CA SER A 28 -4.65 17.22 2.90
C SER A 28 -3.41 16.95 2.05
N THR A 29 -3.49 16.00 1.12
CA THR A 29 -2.48 15.73 0.09
C THR A 29 -2.69 16.57 -1.17
N LEU A 30 -3.50 17.63 -1.06
CA LEU A 30 -3.72 18.65 -2.10
C LEU A 30 -2.40 19.40 -2.34
N GLY A 31 -1.77 19.16 -3.49
CA GLY A 31 -0.43 19.67 -3.84
C GLY A 31 0.64 18.58 -4.02
N ILE A 32 0.33 17.32 -3.71
CA ILE A 32 1.15 16.18 -4.13
C ILE A 32 0.65 15.74 -5.50
N THR A 33 1.49 15.90 -6.53
CA THR A 33 1.17 15.42 -7.88
C THR A 33 1.28 13.90 -7.96
N ARG A 34 0.67 13.33 -9.00
CA ARG A 34 0.75 11.90 -9.30
C ARG A 34 2.21 11.44 -9.42
N GLU A 35 3.06 12.19 -10.12
CA GLU A 35 4.47 11.81 -10.28
C GLU A 35 5.20 11.78 -8.94
N LYS A 36 4.96 12.77 -8.09
CA LYS A 36 5.61 12.88 -6.78
C LYS A 36 5.27 11.71 -5.87
N ALA A 37 3.99 11.30 -5.87
CA ALA A 37 3.55 10.14 -5.10
C ALA A 37 4.17 8.83 -5.62
N ILE A 38 4.30 8.69 -6.95
CA ILE A 38 4.96 7.53 -7.55
C ILE A 38 6.45 7.52 -7.23
N GLU A 39 7.14 8.65 -7.36
CA GLU A 39 8.56 8.79 -7.07
C GLU A 39 8.85 8.41 -5.61
N GLU A 40 8.09 8.96 -4.67
CA GLU A 40 8.20 8.61 -3.26
C GLU A 40 7.94 7.13 -3.02
N LEU A 41 6.89 6.55 -3.63
CA LEU A 41 6.61 5.13 -3.47
C LEU A 41 7.72 4.24 -4.08
N LYS A 42 8.32 4.66 -5.20
CA LYS A 42 9.47 3.98 -5.82
C LYS A 42 10.68 4.00 -4.92
N GLU A 43 10.96 5.11 -4.25
CA GLU A 43 12.04 5.19 -3.27
C GLU A 43 11.82 4.19 -2.14
N TRP A 44 10.62 4.13 -1.55
CA TRP A 44 10.30 3.14 -0.52
C TRP A 44 10.41 1.70 -1.05
N ALA A 45 9.86 1.42 -2.23
CA ALA A 45 9.95 0.11 -2.85
C ALA A 45 11.42 -0.31 -3.09
N SER A 46 12.26 0.60 -3.56
CA SER A 46 13.69 0.36 -3.77
C SER A 46 14.40 0.04 -2.45
N ARG A 47 14.17 0.83 -1.40
CA ARG A 47 14.76 0.61 -0.07
C ARG A 47 14.32 -0.71 0.55
N ILE A 48 13.05 -1.10 0.35
CA ILE A 48 12.53 -2.41 0.78
C ILE A 48 13.21 -3.53 0.00
N LYS A 49 13.33 -3.39 -1.32
CA LYS A 49 13.96 -4.39 -2.19
C LYS A 49 15.45 -4.57 -1.91
N ASN A 50 16.14 -3.47 -1.56
CA ASN A 50 17.54 -3.49 -1.15
C ASN A 50 17.75 -4.00 0.28
N GLY A 51 16.67 -4.19 1.06
CA GLY A 51 16.75 -4.60 2.46
C GLY A 51 17.22 -3.49 3.41
N GLU A 52 17.22 -2.23 2.98
CA GLU A 52 17.58 -1.08 3.82
C GLU A 52 16.51 -0.81 4.90
N VAL A 53 15.25 -1.06 4.57
CA VAL A 53 14.10 -0.89 5.48
C VAL A 53 13.14 -2.06 5.31
N THR A 54 12.41 -2.39 6.38
CA THR A 54 11.34 -3.37 6.29
C THR A 54 10.06 -2.75 5.72
N PHE A 55 9.21 -3.58 5.11
CA PHE A 55 7.92 -3.12 4.58
C PHE A 55 7.05 -2.54 5.69
N GLU A 56 7.06 -3.22 6.83
CA GLU A 56 6.38 -2.87 8.07
C GLU A 56 6.75 -1.46 8.55
N TYR A 57 8.06 -1.16 8.52
CA TYR A 57 8.58 0.16 8.86
C TYR A 57 8.14 1.23 7.87
N ALA A 58 8.26 0.96 6.57
CA ALA A 58 7.84 1.89 5.52
C ALA A 58 6.34 2.19 5.59
N ALA A 59 5.52 1.15 5.79
CA ALA A 59 4.08 1.27 5.93
C ALA A 59 3.70 2.07 7.18
N ARG A 60 4.35 1.84 8.33
CA ARG A 60 4.13 2.63 9.55
C ARG A 60 4.52 4.09 9.38
N GLN A 61 5.62 4.36 8.66
CA GLN A 61 6.14 5.72 8.48
C GLN A 61 5.34 6.55 7.49
N ARG A 62 4.85 5.94 6.40
CA ARG A 62 4.29 6.69 5.26
C ARG A 62 2.92 6.25 4.78
N SER A 63 2.38 5.11 5.20
CA SER A 63 1.03 4.72 4.77
C SER A 63 0.00 5.78 5.21
N ASP A 64 -0.70 6.33 4.24
CA ASP A 64 -1.80 7.27 4.41
C ASP A 64 -3.13 6.58 4.74
N CYS A 65 -3.12 5.24 4.79
CA CYS A 65 -4.21 4.41 5.24
C CYS A 65 -4.12 4.17 6.75
N GLY A 66 -5.26 3.95 7.43
CA GLY A 66 -5.30 3.65 8.87
C GLY A 66 -4.55 2.37 9.28
N SER A 67 -4.15 1.54 8.32
CA SER A 67 -3.30 0.36 8.51
C SER A 67 -1.88 0.72 8.96
N PHE A 68 -1.46 1.99 8.92
CA PHE A 68 -0.15 2.43 9.43
C PHE A 68 0.10 1.97 10.89
N GLY A 69 -0.93 1.91 11.73
CA GLY A 69 -0.85 1.46 13.12
C GLY A 69 -0.62 -0.05 13.27
N SER A 70 -0.96 -0.81 12.23
CA SER A 70 -0.76 -2.26 12.13
C SER A 70 0.36 -2.60 11.14
N GLU A 71 1.32 -1.69 10.95
CA GLU A 71 2.48 -1.89 10.06
C GLU A 71 2.08 -2.20 8.60
N GLY A 72 0.92 -1.68 8.18
CA GLY A 72 0.34 -1.89 6.87
C GLY A 72 -0.54 -3.14 6.76
N ASP A 73 -0.60 -4.02 7.76
CA ASP A 73 -1.38 -5.25 7.74
C ASP A 73 -2.89 -4.94 7.67
N LEU A 74 -3.56 -5.57 6.70
CA LEU A 74 -5.01 -5.49 6.51
C LEU A 74 -5.76 -6.66 7.16
N GLY A 75 -5.05 -7.62 7.72
CA GLY A 75 -5.64 -8.86 8.21
C GLY A 75 -6.09 -9.78 7.08
N PHE A 76 -6.92 -10.77 7.42
CA PHE A 76 -7.44 -11.72 6.46
C PHE A 76 -8.67 -11.14 5.74
N PHE A 77 -8.61 -11.10 4.42
CA PHE A 77 -9.71 -10.70 3.56
C PHE A 77 -10.02 -11.79 2.52
N GLY A 78 -11.28 -11.91 2.17
CA GLY A 78 -11.80 -12.79 1.14
C GLY A 78 -11.92 -12.08 -0.22
N PRO A 79 -12.30 -12.86 -1.26
CA PRO A 79 -12.55 -12.32 -2.59
C PRO A 79 -13.65 -11.25 -2.58
N GLY A 80 -13.39 -10.11 -3.23
CA GLY A 80 -14.35 -9.02 -3.38
C GLY A 80 -14.44 -8.06 -2.19
N GLU A 81 -13.65 -8.27 -1.13
CA GLU A 81 -13.56 -7.32 -0.01
C GLU A 81 -12.60 -6.14 -0.31
N MET A 82 -11.68 -6.32 -1.26
CA MET A 82 -10.71 -5.32 -1.69
C MET A 82 -10.98 -4.86 -3.14
N MET A 83 -10.39 -3.74 -3.53
CA MET A 83 -10.46 -3.26 -4.92
C MET A 83 -9.83 -4.29 -5.86
N GLN A 84 -10.44 -4.53 -7.02
CA GLN A 84 -10.00 -5.51 -8.02
C GLN A 84 -8.48 -5.43 -8.34
N PRO A 85 -7.91 -4.26 -8.69
CA PRO A 85 -6.46 -4.16 -8.95
C PRO A 85 -5.58 -4.52 -7.75
N PHE A 86 -6.06 -4.29 -6.53
CA PHE A 86 -5.35 -4.67 -5.31
C PHE A 86 -5.38 -6.18 -5.11
N GLU A 87 -6.56 -6.79 -5.23
CA GLU A 87 -6.72 -8.24 -5.07
C GLU A 87 -5.92 -9.02 -6.13
N ASP A 88 -5.98 -8.58 -7.39
CA ASP A 88 -5.25 -9.20 -8.49
C ASP A 88 -3.73 -9.18 -8.23
N ALA A 89 -3.21 -8.06 -7.73
CA ALA A 89 -1.81 -7.95 -7.35
C ALA A 89 -1.45 -8.87 -6.17
N VAL A 90 -2.27 -8.96 -5.12
CA VAL A 90 -2.03 -9.90 -4.01
C VAL A 90 -2.02 -11.34 -4.51
N ARG A 91 -2.95 -11.70 -5.40
CA ARG A 91 -3.06 -13.07 -5.94
C ARG A 91 -1.88 -13.44 -6.85
N ALA A 92 -1.36 -12.47 -7.60
CA ALA A 92 -0.19 -12.66 -8.45
C ALA A 92 1.10 -12.87 -7.65
N LEU A 93 1.17 -12.32 -6.43
CA LEU A 93 2.32 -12.43 -5.54
C LEU A 93 2.39 -13.77 -4.80
N LYS A 94 3.62 -14.22 -4.52
CA LYS A 94 3.88 -15.30 -3.57
C LYS A 94 3.92 -14.77 -2.14
N VAL A 95 3.72 -15.66 -1.16
CA VAL A 95 3.83 -15.31 0.26
C VAL A 95 5.25 -14.80 0.56
N GLY A 96 5.34 -13.62 1.17
CA GLY A 96 6.58 -12.90 1.44
C GLY A 96 7.03 -11.95 0.33
N GLU A 97 6.40 -12.00 -0.85
CA GLU A 97 6.75 -11.17 -1.99
C GLU A 97 6.08 -9.78 -1.92
N VAL A 98 6.77 -8.79 -2.48
CA VAL A 98 6.31 -7.39 -2.57
C VAL A 98 5.97 -7.08 -4.03
N SER A 99 4.82 -6.46 -4.27
CA SER A 99 4.36 -6.06 -5.60
C SER A 99 5.13 -4.87 -6.13
N ASP A 100 4.96 -4.64 -7.43
CA ASP A 100 5.19 -3.32 -8.00
C ASP A 100 4.11 -2.32 -7.52
N ILE A 101 4.23 -1.08 -7.97
CA ILE A 101 3.29 -0.01 -7.65
C ILE A 101 1.94 -0.29 -8.31
N VAL A 102 0.91 -0.47 -7.50
CA VAL A 102 -0.47 -0.68 -7.91
C VAL A 102 -1.24 0.62 -7.77
N GLU A 103 -1.84 1.10 -8.85
CA GLU A 103 -2.70 2.27 -8.83
C GLU A 103 -4.16 1.86 -8.57
N THR A 104 -4.83 2.56 -7.66
CA THR A 104 -6.26 2.42 -7.44
C THR A 104 -6.90 3.81 -7.29
N ASP A 105 -8.22 3.88 -7.23
CA ASP A 105 -8.95 5.12 -6.96
C ASP A 105 -8.53 5.80 -5.64
N SER A 106 -7.95 5.04 -4.71
CA SER A 106 -7.50 5.58 -3.42
C SER A 106 -6.11 6.21 -3.49
N GLY A 107 -5.31 5.94 -4.53
CA GLY A 107 -3.92 6.35 -4.63
C GLY A 107 -3.01 5.22 -5.12
N PHE A 108 -1.73 5.32 -4.77
CA PHE A 108 -0.73 4.31 -5.11
C PHE A 108 -0.47 3.38 -3.95
N HIS A 109 -0.37 2.09 -4.26
CA HIS A 109 -0.22 1.03 -3.29
C HIS A 109 1.03 0.22 -3.59
N LEU A 110 1.82 -0.03 -2.55
CA LEU A 110 2.77 -1.13 -2.53
C LEU A 110 2.18 -2.25 -1.67
N ILE A 111 2.25 -3.49 -2.12
CA ILE A 111 1.56 -4.61 -1.48
C ILE A 111 2.58 -5.67 -1.12
N LYS A 112 2.49 -6.23 0.09
CA LYS A 112 3.27 -7.39 0.51
C LYS A 112 2.32 -8.51 0.89
N ARG A 113 2.44 -9.67 0.24
CA ARG A 113 1.62 -10.82 0.61
C ARG A 113 2.16 -11.49 1.87
N LEU A 114 1.31 -11.71 2.86
CA LEU A 114 1.65 -12.36 4.13
C LEU A 114 1.12 -13.79 4.24
N ALA A 115 0.02 -14.13 3.55
CA ALA A 115 -0.53 -15.48 3.43
C ALA A 115 -1.27 -15.68 2.10
#